data_AF-W9XNZ7-F1
#
_entry.id   AF-W9XNZ7-F1
#
_cell.length_a   1.000
_cell.length_b   1.000
_cell.length_c   1.000
_cell.angle_alpha   90.00
_cell.angle_beta   90.00
_cell.angle_gamma   90.00
#
_symmetry.space_group_name_H-M   'P 1'
#
loop_
_entity.id
_entity.type
_entity.pdbx_description
1 polymer ?
#
loop_
_entity_poly.entity_id
_entity_poly.type
_entity_poly.pdbx_seq_one_letter_code
_entity_poly.pdbx_strand_id
1 'polypeptide(L)'
;MTAEFACMGFAPQEMIQVVAGGQTLGGVHSAKHPTMVLPNTTALGVADFDSTNSTYDNKVVTGWLSRRYNPEPLVIGPDVESRSDLQIFSSDGNKTVSSMADPASYLTTCSTILAKMIDTVPAHDVNPYNLQLNVVGDDDMQFSGAIWFKTTSVPKSAISSIQLACKDRNGADGVVIGTTILGDASGFDDTFSMSIEPDINQYSTREWLQKLLCRRSDL
;
A
#
# COMPACT_ATOMS: atom_id res chain seq x y z
N MET A 1 -8.29 -0.56 14.14
CA MET A 1 -8.66 -1.03 12.78
C MET A 1 -8.92 0.15 11.85
N THR A 2 -9.91 1.01 12.11
CA THR A 2 -10.25 2.14 11.21
C THR A 2 -9.14 3.18 11.02
N ALA A 3 -8.30 3.42 12.03
CA ALA A 3 -7.18 4.37 11.92
C ALA A 3 -6.13 3.94 10.89
N GLU A 4 -5.83 2.65 10.78
CA GLU A 4 -4.85 2.13 9.81
C GLU A 4 -5.34 2.31 8.37
N PHE A 5 -6.63 2.05 8.12
CA PHE A 5 -7.24 2.30 6.81
C PHE A 5 -7.27 3.80 6.46
N ALA A 6 -7.52 4.66 7.45
CA ALA A 6 -7.44 6.11 7.25
C ALA A 6 -6.02 6.58 6.92
N CYS A 7 -4.98 6.00 7.56
CA CYS A 7 -3.58 6.28 7.23
C CYS A 7 -3.23 5.89 5.78
N MET A 8 -3.90 4.88 5.22
CA MET A 8 -3.78 4.47 3.82
C MET A 8 -4.67 5.26 2.86
N GLY A 9 -5.40 6.28 3.34
CA GLY A 9 -6.27 7.12 2.50
C GLY A 9 -7.62 6.49 2.16
N PHE A 10 -8.04 5.45 2.88
CA PHE A 10 -9.36 4.85 2.72
C PHE A 10 -10.40 5.48 3.64
N ALA A 11 -11.55 5.81 3.06
CA ALA A 11 -12.75 6.18 3.80
C ALA A 11 -13.33 4.95 4.55
N PRO A 12 -14.19 5.15 5.58
CA PRO A 12 -14.79 4.04 6.31
C PRO A 12 -15.58 3.05 5.44
N GLN A 13 -16.26 3.52 4.40
CA GLN A 13 -16.97 2.67 3.45
C GLN A 13 -15.99 1.85 2.60
N GLU A 14 -14.90 2.46 2.18
CA GLU A 14 -13.86 1.82 1.40
C GLU A 14 -13.13 0.73 2.19
N MET A 15 -12.93 0.92 3.50
CA MET A 15 -12.45 -0.15 4.39
C MET A 15 -13.33 -1.41 4.30
N ILE A 16 -14.65 -1.25 4.32
CA ILE A 16 -15.59 -2.38 4.18
C ILE A 16 -15.41 -3.06 2.81
N GLN A 17 -15.27 -2.27 1.75
CA GLN A 17 -15.12 -2.76 0.38
C GLN A 17 -13.80 -3.53 0.18
N VAL A 18 -12.69 -3.02 0.71
CA VAL A 18 -11.37 -3.70 0.66
C VAL A 18 -11.46 -5.06 1.35
N VAL A 19 -12.02 -5.09 2.55
CA VAL A 19 -12.10 -6.31 3.36
C VAL A 19 -13.01 -7.34 2.71
N ALA A 20 -14.21 -6.94 2.29
CA ALA A 20 -15.13 -7.82 1.57
C ALA A 20 -14.51 -8.35 0.25
N GLY A 21 -13.82 -7.49 -0.51
CA GLY A 21 -13.16 -7.90 -1.75
C GLY A 21 -11.92 -8.77 -1.57
N GLY A 22 -11.24 -8.69 -0.43
CA GLY A 22 -10.06 -9.50 -0.12
C GLY A 22 -10.40 -10.88 0.42
N GLN A 23 -11.47 -10.99 1.21
CA GLN A 23 -11.82 -12.20 1.95
C GLN A 23 -12.73 -13.17 1.19
N THR A 24 -13.02 -12.95 -0.09
CA THR A 24 -13.65 -14.02 -0.91
C THR A 24 -12.67 -15.17 -1.24
N LEU A 25 -11.37 -14.99 -1.03
CA LEU A 25 -10.35 -16.01 -1.31
C LEU A 25 -9.64 -16.49 -0.04
N GLY A 26 -9.45 -17.80 0.06
CA GLY A 26 -8.63 -18.42 1.10
C GLY A 26 -9.32 -18.56 2.47
N GLY A 27 -8.51 -18.50 3.53
CA GLY A 27 -8.97 -18.73 4.89
C GLY A 27 -7.88 -18.59 5.96
N VAL A 28 -8.25 -18.85 7.21
CA VAL A 28 -7.38 -18.72 8.38
C VAL A 28 -6.82 -20.08 8.81
N HIS A 29 -5.50 -20.18 8.94
CA HIS A 29 -4.81 -21.39 9.39
C HIS A 29 -4.75 -21.48 10.93
N SER A 30 -5.35 -22.52 11.50
CA SER A 30 -5.31 -22.84 12.95
C SER A 30 -3.89 -22.98 13.52
N ALA A 31 -2.93 -23.47 12.71
CA ALA A 31 -1.54 -23.64 13.15
C ALA A 31 -0.82 -22.30 13.45
N LYS A 32 -1.29 -21.19 12.87
CA LYS A 32 -0.75 -19.85 13.06
C LYS A 32 -1.68 -18.96 13.88
N HIS A 33 -2.98 -19.24 13.84
CA HIS A 33 -4.02 -18.47 14.51
C HIS A 33 -4.94 -19.38 15.34
N PRO A 34 -4.41 -20.08 16.37
CA PRO A 34 -5.15 -21.08 17.14
C PRO A 34 -6.29 -20.46 17.98
N THR A 35 -6.24 -19.15 18.22
CA THR A 35 -7.29 -18.39 18.93
C THR A 35 -8.46 -18.00 18.01
N MET A 36 -8.25 -17.95 16.69
CA MET A 36 -9.29 -17.64 15.70
C MET A 36 -9.91 -18.92 15.14
N VAL A 37 -9.08 -19.94 14.90
CA VAL A 37 -9.50 -21.26 14.44
C VAL A 37 -8.89 -22.28 15.38
N LEU A 38 -9.72 -22.96 16.16
CA LEU A 38 -9.25 -23.97 17.09
C LEU A 38 -8.56 -25.12 16.34
N PRO A 39 -7.45 -25.66 16.86
CA PRO A 39 -6.82 -26.83 16.26
C PRO A 39 -7.80 -28.01 16.16
N ASN A 40 -7.70 -28.78 15.07
CA ASN A 40 -8.50 -29.99 14.81
C ASN A 40 -10.02 -29.77 14.63
N THR A 41 -10.49 -28.54 14.38
CA THR A 41 -11.91 -28.29 14.08
C THR A 41 -12.23 -28.27 12.59
N THR A 42 -11.22 -28.27 11.72
CA THR A 42 -11.39 -28.35 10.25
C THR A 42 -10.48 -29.43 9.67
N ALA A 43 -10.91 -30.05 8.56
CA ALA A 43 -10.23 -31.20 7.97
C ALA A 43 -8.79 -30.90 7.50
N LEU A 44 -8.53 -29.66 7.08
CA LEU A 44 -7.22 -29.20 6.60
C LEU A 44 -6.51 -28.25 7.57
N GLY A 45 -7.07 -28.03 8.77
CA GLY A 45 -6.54 -27.04 9.71
C GLY A 45 -6.70 -25.58 9.23
N VAL A 46 -7.50 -25.34 8.20
CA VAL A 46 -7.88 -24.02 7.66
C VAL A 46 -9.38 -23.85 7.78
N ALA A 47 -9.84 -22.66 8.20
CA ALA A 47 -11.24 -22.26 8.09
C ALA A 47 -11.35 -21.24 6.96
N ASP A 48 -12.09 -21.58 5.92
CA ASP A 48 -12.31 -20.72 4.76
C ASP A 48 -13.12 -19.47 5.17
N PHE A 49 -12.90 -18.35 4.47
CA PHE A 49 -13.66 -17.12 4.70
C PHE A 49 -15.09 -17.20 4.16
N ASP A 50 -15.32 -17.96 3.09
CA ASP A 50 -16.66 -18.22 2.57
C ASP A 50 -16.81 -19.66 2.03
N SER A 51 -17.92 -19.94 1.35
CA SER A 51 -18.23 -21.26 0.80
C SER A 51 -17.44 -21.66 -0.45
N THR A 52 -16.64 -20.74 -1.01
CA THR A 52 -16.07 -20.77 -2.36
C THR A 52 -14.64 -20.24 -2.36
N ASN A 53 -13.78 -20.82 -1.52
CA ASN A 53 -12.41 -20.35 -1.20
C ASN A 53 -11.42 -20.07 -2.36
N SER A 54 -11.76 -20.46 -3.59
CA SER A 54 -10.92 -20.34 -4.79
C SER A 54 -11.64 -19.66 -5.95
N THR A 55 -12.85 -19.15 -5.72
CA THR A 55 -13.64 -18.42 -6.71
C THR A 55 -13.83 -16.99 -6.22
N TYR A 56 -13.50 -16.02 -7.06
CA TYR A 56 -13.69 -14.62 -6.73
C TYR A 56 -15.15 -14.23 -6.96
N ASP A 57 -15.97 -14.24 -5.91
CA ASP A 57 -17.41 -13.97 -5.96
C ASP A 57 -17.91 -13.23 -4.72
N ASN A 58 -19.22 -13.03 -4.61
CA ASN A 58 -19.83 -12.26 -3.52
C ASN A 58 -20.34 -13.15 -2.36
N LYS A 59 -19.79 -14.36 -2.17
CA LYS A 59 -20.26 -15.29 -1.14
C LYS A 59 -19.96 -14.82 0.27
N VAL A 60 -18.82 -14.17 0.52
CA VAL A 60 -18.55 -13.51 1.82
C VAL A 60 -19.65 -12.49 2.19
N VAL A 61 -20.08 -11.67 1.22
CA VAL A 61 -21.13 -10.65 1.42
C VAL A 61 -22.50 -11.28 1.65
N THR A 62 -22.91 -12.22 0.79
CA THR A 62 -24.23 -12.85 0.89
C THR A 62 -24.33 -13.78 2.12
N GLY A 63 -23.22 -14.42 2.50
CA GLY A 63 -23.07 -15.19 3.73
C GLY A 63 -23.28 -14.30 4.97
N TRP A 64 -22.58 -13.17 5.05
CA TRP A 64 -22.76 -12.17 6.10
C TRP A 64 -24.22 -11.71 6.22
N LEU A 65 -24.83 -11.27 5.11
CA LEU A 65 -26.18 -10.68 5.11
C LEU A 65 -27.27 -11.69 5.42
N SER A 66 -27.14 -12.92 4.93
CA SER A 66 -28.16 -13.96 5.16
C SER A 66 -28.22 -14.41 6.62
N ARG A 67 -27.18 -14.13 7.42
CA ARG A 67 -26.98 -14.62 8.80
C ARG A 67 -27.11 -16.14 8.93
N ARG A 68 -27.09 -16.87 7.81
CA ARG A 68 -27.19 -18.31 7.77
C ARG A 68 -25.83 -18.86 7.43
N TYR A 69 -25.19 -19.44 8.45
CA TYR A 69 -23.92 -20.17 8.29
C TYR A 69 -22.88 -19.38 7.52
N ASN A 70 -22.33 -18.34 8.15
CA ASN A 70 -20.98 -17.94 7.77
C ASN A 70 -20.00 -18.59 8.75
N PRO A 71 -19.34 -19.71 8.40
CA PRO A 71 -18.27 -20.29 9.21
C PRO A 71 -17.03 -19.38 9.23
N GLU A 72 -17.10 -18.20 8.61
CA GLU A 72 -16.03 -17.21 8.61
C GLU A 72 -15.46 -17.01 10.01
N PRO A 73 -14.18 -17.39 10.20
CA PRO A 73 -13.57 -17.38 11.53
C PRO A 73 -13.42 -15.98 12.10
N LEU A 74 -13.44 -14.95 11.27
CA LEU A 74 -13.35 -13.55 11.64
C LEU A 74 -14.71 -12.90 11.92
N VAL A 75 -15.81 -13.65 11.81
CA VAL A 75 -17.15 -13.24 12.27
C VAL A 75 -17.58 -14.00 13.52
N ILE A 76 -17.36 -15.31 13.55
CA ILE A 76 -17.87 -16.18 14.62
C ILE A 76 -16.79 -16.88 15.45
N GLY A 77 -15.51 -16.63 15.17
CA GLY A 77 -14.38 -17.26 15.86
C GLY A 77 -14.46 -17.14 17.38
N PRO A 78 -13.82 -18.03 18.14
CA PRO A 78 -13.99 -18.12 19.59
C PRO A 78 -13.43 -16.90 20.33
N ASP A 79 -12.38 -16.27 19.78
CA ASP A 79 -11.88 -14.98 20.27
C ASP A 79 -12.69 -13.82 19.69
N VAL A 80 -13.43 -13.11 20.56
CA VAL A 80 -14.30 -12.00 20.18
C VAL A 80 -13.51 -10.79 19.66
N GLU A 81 -12.33 -10.54 20.23
CA GLU A 81 -11.50 -9.40 19.85
C GLU A 81 -10.91 -9.57 18.44
N SER A 82 -10.68 -10.81 18.02
CA SER A 82 -10.19 -11.17 16.69
C SER A 82 -11.27 -11.18 15.60
N ARG A 83 -12.54 -10.86 15.93
CA ARG A 83 -13.64 -10.84 14.95
C ARG A 83 -13.65 -9.54 14.13
N SER A 84 -12.63 -9.35 13.29
CA SER A 84 -12.46 -8.13 12.48
C SER A 84 -13.64 -7.87 11.57
N ASP A 85 -14.14 -8.90 10.91
CA ASP A 85 -15.10 -8.74 9.81
C ASP A 85 -16.49 -8.45 10.37
N LEU A 86 -16.80 -9.03 11.55
CA LEU A 86 -17.95 -8.62 12.36
C LEU A 86 -17.91 -7.12 12.67
N GLN A 87 -16.77 -6.60 13.14
CA GLN A 87 -16.63 -5.19 13.49
C GLN A 87 -16.72 -4.28 12.26
N ILE A 88 -16.06 -4.67 11.15
CA ILE A 88 -16.02 -3.89 9.91
C ILE A 88 -17.37 -3.89 9.21
N PHE A 89 -17.97 -5.05 8.94
CA PHE A 89 -19.22 -5.14 8.18
C PHE A 89 -20.41 -4.53 8.93
N SER A 90 -20.39 -4.54 10.27
CA SER A 90 -21.42 -3.88 11.09
C SER A 90 -21.18 -2.38 11.29
N SER A 91 -20.01 -1.84 10.96
CA SER A 91 -19.59 -0.47 11.32
C SER A 91 -20.47 0.64 10.74
N ASP A 92 -21.14 0.40 9.60
CA ASP A 92 -22.03 1.36 8.95
C ASP A 92 -23.51 0.93 8.96
N GLY A 93 -23.85 -0.06 9.79
CA GLY A 93 -25.19 -0.64 9.85
C GLY A 93 -25.53 -1.50 8.63
N ASN A 94 -24.54 -2.24 8.11
CA ASN A 94 -24.63 -3.10 6.93
C ASN A 94 -24.94 -2.37 5.61
N LYS A 95 -24.79 -1.06 5.52
CA LYS A 95 -25.19 -0.31 4.31
C LYS A 95 -24.29 -0.65 3.13
N THR A 96 -22.97 -0.56 3.33
CA THR A 96 -21.98 -0.80 2.27
C THR A 96 -22.01 -2.26 1.85
N VAL A 97 -21.95 -3.19 2.80
CA VAL A 97 -22.00 -4.63 2.48
C VAL A 97 -23.32 -5.03 1.79
N SER A 98 -24.46 -4.41 2.14
CA SER A 98 -25.73 -4.63 1.41
C SER A 98 -25.68 -4.16 -0.03
N SER A 99 -24.98 -3.05 -0.32
CA SER A 99 -24.83 -2.56 -1.70
C SER A 99 -23.98 -3.49 -2.58
N MET A 100 -23.17 -4.34 -1.96
CA MET A 100 -22.31 -5.33 -2.63
C MET A 100 -22.99 -6.71 -2.77
N ALA A 101 -24.27 -6.84 -2.40
CA ALA A 101 -24.97 -8.13 -2.44
C ALA A 101 -25.27 -8.63 -3.87
N ASP A 102 -25.27 -7.74 -4.86
CA ASP A 102 -25.38 -8.09 -6.27
C ASP A 102 -24.00 -8.43 -6.86
N PRO A 103 -23.84 -9.55 -7.61
CA PRO A 103 -22.53 -9.96 -8.13
C PRO A 103 -21.85 -8.94 -9.04
N ALA A 104 -22.60 -8.21 -9.87
CA ALA A 104 -22.02 -7.21 -10.76
C ALA A 104 -21.53 -6.00 -9.94
N SER A 105 -22.36 -5.55 -8.99
CA SER A 105 -22.01 -4.47 -8.07
C SER A 105 -20.79 -4.82 -7.21
N TYR A 106 -20.71 -6.07 -6.73
CA TYR A 106 -19.56 -6.59 -6.01
C TYR A 106 -18.28 -6.51 -6.84
N LEU A 107 -18.30 -7.06 -8.07
CA LEU A 107 -17.12 -7.08 -8.95
C LEU A 107 -16.65 -5.67 -9.30
N THR A 108 -17.58 -4.77 -9.66
CA THR A 108 -17.25 -3.37 -9.96
C THR A 108 -16.65 -2.66 -8.74
N THR A 109 -17.24 -2.85 -7.57
CA THR A 109 -16.75 -2.23 -6.32
C THR A 109 -15.37 -2.74 -5.95
N CYS A 110 -15.19 -4.06 -5.98
CA CYS A 110 -13.91 -4.69 -5.62
C CYS A 110 -12.80 -4.37 -6.62
N SER A 111 -13.11 -4.33 -7.92
CA SER A 111 -12.15 -3.90 -8.94
C SER A 111 -11.71 -2.45 -8.73
N THR A 112 -12.66 -1.55 -8.44
CA THR A 112 -12.36 -0.13 -8.18
C THR A 112 -11.48 0.03 -6.94
N ILE A 113 -11.81 -0.67 -5.86
CA ILE A 113 -11.10 -0.46 -4.59
C ILE A 113 -9.73 -1.15 -4.55
N LEU A 114 -9.59 -2.30 -5.21
CA LEU A 114 -8.29 -2.97 -5.37
C LEU A 114 -7.38 -2.17 -6.31
N ALA A 115 -7.93 -1.56 -7.37
CA ALA A 115 -7.18 -0.61 -8.19
C ALA A 115 -6.70 0.57 -7.34
N LYS A 116 -7.59 1.18 -6.54
CA LYS A 116 -7.20 2.23 -5.59
C LYS A 116 -6.09 1.76 -4.64
N MET A 117 -6.16 0.55 -4.11
CA MET A 117 -5.12 0.00 -3.23
C MET A 117 -3.76 -0.14 -3.93
N ILE A 118 -3.75 -0.56 -5.19
CA ILE A 118 -2.54 -0.61 -6.03
C ILE A 118 -2.01 0.81 -6.26
N ASP A 119 -2.91 1.75 -6.54
CA ASP A 119 -2.57 3.14 -6.86
C ASP A 119 -2.20 3.97 -5.62
N THR A 120 -2.54 3.54 -4.40
CA THR A 120 -2.14 4.19 -3.14
C THR A 120 -0.62 4.26 -2.99
N VAL A 121 0.12 3.35 -3.64
CA VAL A 121 1.58 3.38 -3.71
C VAL A 121 1.98 3.36 -5.19
N PRO A 122 2.18 4.52 -5.85
CA PRO A 122 2.72 5.75 -5.27
C PRO A 122 1.73 6.93 -5.16
N ALA A 123 1.71 7.63 -4.02
CA ALA A 123 0.78 8.73 -3.72
C ALA A 123 1.00 10.03 -4.56
N HIS A 124 2.16 10.15 -5.20
CA HIS A 124 2.55 11.30 -6.03
C HIS A 124 3.14 10.84 -7.37
N ASP A 125 3.34 11.77 -8.32
CA ASP A 125 4.04 11.42 -9.57
C ASP A 125 5.52 11.07 -9.33
N VAL A 126 6.09 11.55 -8.22
CA VAL A 126 7.48 11.34 -7.83
C VAL A 126 7.53 10.80 -6.41
N ASN A 127 8.08 9.60 -6.22
CA ASN A 127 8.15 8.99 -4.89
C ASN A 127 9.56 8.52 -4.57
N PRO A 128 10.13 8.97 -3.44
CA PRO A 128 11.41 8.48 -2.98
C PRO A 128 11.30 7.05 -2.45
N TYR A 129 12.31 6.23 -2.72
CA TYR A 129 12.45 4.88 -2.22
C TYR A 129 13.85 4.67 -1.64
N ASN A 130 13.90 4.31 -0.35
CA ASN A 130 15.14 4.04 0.37
C ASN A 130 16.21 5.13 0.19
N LEU A 131 15.80 6.41 0.29
CA LEU A 131 16.76 7.52 0.27
C LEU A 131 17.63 7.50 1.52
N GLN A 132 18.93 7.57 1.33
CA GLN A 132 19.94 7.58 2.38
C GLN A 132 21.00 8.62 2.08
N LEU A 133 21.47 9.31 3.12
CA LEU A 133 22.62 10.19 3.06
C LEU A 133 23.64 9.67 4.06
N ASN A 134 24.75 9.17 3.54
CA ASN A 134 25.84 8.60 4.33
C ASN A 134 27.06 9.51 4.26
N VAL A 135 27.79 9.63 5.36
CA VAL A 135 29.11 10.27 5.37
C VAL A 135 30.13 9.18 5.13
N VAL A 136 30.86 9.24 4.02
CA VAL A 136 31.77 8.19 3.54
C VAL A 136 33.24 8.55 3.79
N GLY A 137 33.54 9.82 4.10
CA GLY A 137 34.87 10.30 4.49
C GLY A 137 34.80 11.61 5.27
N ASP A 138 35.96 12.15 5.66
CA ASP A 138 36.07 13.45 6.36
C ASP A 138 35.32 14.55 5.60
N ASP A 139 35.30 14.42 4.27
CA ASP A 139 34.77 15.42 3.36
C ASP A 139 33.81 14.89 2.27
N ASP A 140 33.36 13.63 2.38
CA ASP A 140 32.55 12.98 1.36
C ASP A 140 31.20 12.52 1.93
N MET A 141 30.13 12.91 1.25
CA MET A 141 28.77 12.46 1.54
C MET A 141 28.21 11.72 0.32
N GLN A 142 27.73 10.51 0.54
CA GLN A 142 27.07 9.68 -0.45
C GLN A 142 25.57 9.76 -0.25
N PHE A 143 24.87 10.32 -1.22
CA PHE A 143 23.42 10.18 -1.31
C PHE A 143 23.09 8.96 -2.18
N SER A 144 22.21 8.10 -1.68
CA SER A 144 21.79 6.88 -2.39
C SER A 144 20.30 6.65 -2.22
N GLY A 145 19.71 5.87 -3.12
CA GLY A 145 18.29 5.55 -3.14
C GLY A 145 17.75 5.51 -4.55
N ALA A 146 16.44 5.37 -4.68
CA ALA A 146 15.75 5.38 -5.96
C ALA A 146 14.58 6.36 -5.92
N ILE A 147 14.20 6.84 -7.10
CA ILE A 147 12.99 7.62 -7.28
C ILE A 147 12.10 6.87 -8.27
N TRP A 148 10.84 6.73 -7.88
CA TRP A 148 9.78 6.18 -8.70
C TRP A 148 9.05 7.33 -9.37
N PHE A 149 9.05 7.34 -10.69
CA PHE A 149 8.28 8.30 -11.47
C PHE A 149 7.08 7.61 -12.12
N LYS A 150 5.87 8.09 -11.82
CA LYS A 150 4.62 7.61 -12.42
C LYS A 150 4.48 8.20 -13.82
N THR A 151 4.42 7.34 -14.84
CA THR A 151 4.34 7.76 -16.25
C THR A 151 2.92 7.66 -16.83
N THR A 152 1.90 7.44 -15.99
CA THR A 152 0.49 7.39 -16.39
C THR A 152 -0.02 8.73 -16.91
N SER A 153 0.34 9.85 -16.25
CA SER A 153 -0.05 11.19 -16.66
C SER A 153 0.96 11.86 -17.59
N VAL A 154 2.23 11.40 -17.57
CA VAL A 154 3.31 11.88 -18.44
C VAL A 154 3.92 10.69 -19.16
N PRO A 155 3.64 10.50 -20.46
CA PRO A 155 4.12 9.32 -21.17
C PRO A 155 5.65 9.30 -21.18
N LYS A 156 6.24 8.11 -20.99
CA LYS A 156 7.69 7.92 -20.97
C LYS A 156 8.40 8.53 -22.18
N SER A 157 7.79 8.49 -23.37
CA SER A 157 8.32 9.07 -24.60
C SER A 157 8.48 10.60 -24.56
N ALA A 158 7.76 11.28 -23.65
CA ALA A 158 7.89 12.72 -23.42
C ALA A 158 8.96 13.07 -22.37
N ILE A 159 9.55 12.08 -21.69
CA ILE A 159 10.54 12.28 -20.63
C ILE A 159 11.94 12.08 -21.22
N SER A 160 12.71 13.15 -21.35
CA SER A 160 14.09 13.12 -21.86
C SER A 160 15.12 12.79 -20.78
N SER A 161 14.93 13.29 -19.55
CA SER A 161 15.77 12.98 -18.40
C SER A 161 15.03 13.31 -17.09
N ILE A 162 15.45 12.64 -16.01
CA ILE A 162 15.03 12.96 -14.64
C ILE A 162 16.28 13.44 -13.88
N GLN A 163 16.17 14.58 -13.20
CA GLN A 163 17.26 15.19 -12.46
C GLN A 163 16.78 15.67 -11.10
N LEU A 164 17.61 15.52 -10.08
CA LEU A 164 17.36 16.07 -8.76
C LEU A 164 18.01 17.46 -8.68
N ALA A 165 17.19 18.50 -8.68
CA ALA A 165 17.66 19.87 -8.46
C ALA A 165 17.72 20.15 -6.96
N CYS A 166 18.93 20.21 -6.40
CA CYS A 166 19.13 20.54 -5.00
C CYS A 166 19.07 22.06 -4.82
N LYS A 167 18.51 22.51 -3.69
CA LYS A 167 18.58 23.90 -3.25
C LYS A 167 19.47 24.02 -2.03
N ASP A 168 20.17 25.14 -1.90
CA ASP A 168 20.92 25.46 -0.69
C ASP A 168 20.00 25.81 0.49
N ARG A 169 20.59 25.96 1.68
CA ARG A 169 19.88 26.29 2.92
C ARG A 169 19.10 27.61 2.86
N ASN A 170 19.43 28.49 1.93
CA ASN A 170 18.77 29.78 1.75
C ASN A 170 17.70 29.71 0.64
N GLY A 171 17.46 28.52 0.08
CA GLY A 171 16.52 28.28 -1.01
C GLY A 171 17.04 28.73 -2.38
N ALA A 172 18.31 29.11 -2.48
CA ALA A 172 18.95 29.41 -3.76
C ALA A 172 19.30 28.10 -4.49
N ASP A 173 19.34 28.18 -5.81
CA ASP A 173 19.62 26.99 -6.63
C ASP A 173 21.02 26.46 -6.34
N GLY A 174 21.09 25.15 -6.11
CA GLY A 174 22.29 24.40 -5.80
C GLY A 174 22.71 23.50 -6.95
N VAL A 175 23.28 22.35 -6.61
CA VAL A 175 23.73 21.36 -7.60
C VAL A 175 22.54 20.62 -8.22
N VAL A 176 22.67 20.26 -9.51
CA VAL A 176 21.73 19.37 -10.19
C VAL A 176 22.40 18.00 -10.33
N ILE A 177 21.73 16.97 -9.83
CA ILE A 177 22.21 15.59 -9.87
C ILE A 177 21.43 14.85 -10.94
N GLY A 178 22.13 14.38 -11.98
CA GLY A 178 21.52 13.57 -13.03
C GLY A 178 21.16 12.19 -12.49
N THR A 179 20.06 11.59 -12.92
CA THR A 179 19.68 10.22 -12.53
C THR A 179 19.89 9.25 -13.69
N THR A 180 20.08 7.97 -13.38
CA THR A 180 20.18 6.87 -14.35
C THR A 180 18.93 6.01 -14.26
N ILE A 181 18.26 5.76 -15.39
CA ILE A 181 17.10 4.86 -15.42
C ILE A 181 17.57 3.42 -15.12
N LEU A 182 16.97 2.78 -14.13
CA LEU A 182 17.23 1.40 -13.75
C LEU A 182 16.31 0.38 -14.40
N GLY A 183 15.07 0.76 -14.68
CA GLY A 183 14.07 -0.18 -15.17
C GLY A 183 12.68 0.40 -15.21
N ASP A 184 11.81 -0.28 -15.92
CA ASP A 184 10.39 0.06 -16.00
C ASP A 184 9.56 -1.01 -15.30
N ALA A 185 8.45 -0.60 -14.72
CA ALA A 185 7.42 -1.50 -14.20
C ALA A 185 6.06 -1.07 -14.74
N SER A 186 5.16 -2.02 -14.93
CA SER A 186 3.79 -1.76 -15.36
C SER A 186 2.81 -2.44 -14.40
N GLY A 187 1.84 -1.68 -13.90
CA GLY A 187 0.66 -2.18 -13.20
C GLY A 187 -0.48 -2.48 -14.18
N PHE A 188 -1.71 -2.56 -13.65
CA PHE A 188 -2.90 -2.88 -14.43
C PHE A 188 -3.32 -1.72 -15.37
N ASP A 189 -3.26 -0.47 -14.90
CA ASP A 189 -3.49 0.75 -15.69
C ASP A 189 -2.32 1.76 -15.63
N ASP A 190 -1.26 1.46 -14.85
CA ASP A 190 -0.14 2.37 -14.59
C ASP A 190 1.17 1.87 -15.21
N THR A 191 2.02 2.82 -15.62
CA THR A 191 3.42 2.54 -15.96
C THR A 191 4.34 3.39 -15.10
N PHE A 192 5.52 2.84 -14.78
CA PHE A 192 6.51 3.43 -13.89
C PHE A 192 7.89 3.31 -14.53
N SER A 193 8.72 4.33 -14.34
CA SER A 193 10.16 4.23 -14.61
C SER A 193 10.91 4.50 -13.31
N MET A 194 11.78 3.56 -12.94
CA MET A 194 12.68 3.65 -11.79
C MET A 194 13.99 4.29 -12.25
N SER A 195 14.47 5.28 -11.50
CA SER A 195 15.81 5.87 -11.72
C SER A 195 16.61 5.89 -10.42
N ILE A 196 17.91 5.59 -10.51
CA ILE A 196 18.93 5.68 -9.45
C ILE A 196 19.72 6.97 -9.59
N GLU A 197 20.25 7.45 -8.47
CA GLU A 197 21.28 8.49 -8.44
C GLU A 197 22.69 7.91 -8.69
N PRO A 198 23.53 8.49 -9.56
CA PRO A 198 24.94 8.15 -9.63
C PRO A 198 25.61 8.50 -8.31
N ASP A 199 26.43 7.58 -7.85
CA ASP A 199 27.32 7.67 -6.69
C ASP A 199 28.00 9.06 -6.63
N ILE A 200 27.66 9.91 -5.66
CA ILE A 200 28.29 11.23 -5.48
C ILE A 200 29.69 11.03 -4.87
N ASN A 201 30.65 10.57 -5.68
CA ASN A 201 32.05 10.40 -5.28
C ASN A 201 32.98 11.52 -5.81
N GLN A 202 32.50 12.76 -5.98
CA GLN A 202 33.30 13.80 -6.66
C GLN A 202 33.26 15.23 -6.11
N TYR A 203 32.81 15.50 -4.88
CA TYR A 203 32.78 16.90 -4.40
C TYR A 203 33.30 17.06 -2.97
N SER A 204 34.51 17.63 -2.87
CA SER A 204 35.16 18.08 -1.63
C SER A 204 34.25 18.98 -0.79
N THR A 205 34.09 18.69 0.51
CA THR A 205 33.31 19.47 1.51
C THR A 205 33.52 20.98 1.52
N ARG A 206 34.64 21.50 1.00
CA ARG A 206 34.89 22.95 1.09
C ARG A 206 33.84 23.76 0.34
N GLU A 207 33.20 23.20 -0.67
CA GLU A 207 32.06 23.85 -1.36
C GLU A 207 30.70 23.60 -0.68
N TRP A 208 30.59 22.56 0.16
CA TRP A 208 29.34 22.14 0.79
C TRP A 208 29.09 22.74 2.19
N LEU A 209 30.13 22.99 2.99
CA LEU A 209 29.96 23.50 4.37
C LEU A 209 29.30 24.89 4.45
N GLN A 210 29.34 25.68 3.38
CA GLN A 210 28.59 26.95 3.30
C GLN A 210 27.10 26.77 2.95
N LYS A 211 26.68 25.66 2.34
CA LYS A 211 25.38 25.59 1.67
C LYS A 211 24.34 24.65 2.27
N LEU A 212 24.65 23.64 3.08
CA LEU A 212 23.59 22.84 3.73
C LEU A 212 23.83 22.57 5.22
N LEU A 213 23.04 23.23 6.06
CA LEU A 213 22.75 22.79 7.43
C LEU A 213 21.22 22.69 7.47
N CYS A 214 20.72 21.46 7.37
CA CYS A 214 19.31 21.13 7.50
C CYS A 214 18.92 21.35 8.97
N ARG A 215 18.01 22.29 9.22
CA ARG A 215 17.59 22.67 10.57
C ARG A 215 16.89 21.48 11.24
N ARG A 216 17.44 20.98 12.34
CA ARG A 216 16.68 20.28 13.39
C ARG A 216 16.46 21.27 14.53
N SER A 217 15.24 21.19 15.09
CA SER A 217 14.70 21.82 16.31
C SER A 217 14.46 23.32 16.31
N ASP A 218 13.17 23.67 16.39
CA ASP A 218 12.70 24.69 17.31
C ASP A 218 12.95 24.22 18.76
N LEU A 219 13.79 24.97 19.48
CA LEU A 219 13.71 25.33 20.89
C LEU A 219 14.33 26.72 21.03
#